data_AF-A0A965SI56-F1
#
_entry.id   AF-A0A965SI56-F1
#
_cell.length_a   1.000
_cell.length_b   1.000
_cell.length_c   1.000
_cell.angle_alpha   90.00
_cell.angle_beta   90.00
_cell.angle_gamma   90.00
#
_symmetry.space_group_name_H-M   'P 1'
#
loop_
_entity.id
_entity.type
_entity.pdbx_description
1 polymer ?
#
loop_
_entity_poly.entity_id
_entity_poly.type
_entity_poly.pdbx_seq_one_letter_code
_entity_poly.pdbx_strand_id
1 'polypeptide(L)'
;NPVDFGWSAYEANERFNDDQSSPSHTHPVLAYEHGENGCSISGGAVAVSGSLRGRYVFADYCSGRIWSTPADITSTASSNSTFASLATLHFDAVDSPSAIVRAHNDLYVLSLSGTIWRING
;
A
#
# COMPACT_ATOMS: atom_id res chain seq x y z
N ASN A 1 4.64 23.32 -4.90
CA ASN A 1 3.61 22.79 -5.81
C ASN A 1 2.92 21.61 -5.14
N PRO A 2 1.59 21.61 -5.04
CA PRO A 2 0.84 20.43 -4.62
C PRO A 2 1.04 19.29 -5.62
N VAL A 3 1.03 18.05 -5.13
CA VAL A 3 1.06 16.85 -5.98
C VAL A 3 -0.37 16.51 -6.36
N ASP A 4 -0.59 16.19 -7.63
CA ASP A 4 -1.86 15.69 -8.15
C ASP A 4 -1.74 14.17 -8.35
N PHE A 5 -2.72 13.41 -7.84
CA PHE A 5 -2.79 11.96 -7.95
C PHE A 5 -3.89 11.48 -8.91
N GLY A 6 -4.51 12.39 -9.65
CA GLY A 6 -5.47 12.06 -10.70
C GLY A 6 -6.91 11.93 -10.23
N TRP A 7 -7.20 12.17 -8.95
CA TRP A 7 -8.56 12.04 -8.42
C TRP A 7 -9.47 13.21 -8.86
N SER A 8 -10.72 12.99 -9.27
CA SER A 8 -11.41 11.69 -9.43
C SER A 8 -11.41 11.17 -10.87
N ALA A 9 -10.54 11.69 -11.74
CA ALA A 9 -10.44 11.25 -13.13
C ALA A 9 -9.96 9.79 -13.25
N TYR A 10 -9.08 9.34 -12.35
CA TYR A 10 -8.45 8.01 -12.39
C TYR A 10 -8.69 7.19 -11.11
N GLU A 11 -8.77 5.87 -11.27
CA GLU A 11 -8.61 4.87 -10.22
C GLU A 11 -7.34 4.06 -10.54
N ALA A 12 -6.31 4.24 -9.71
CA ALA A 12 -4.95 3.78 -9.99
C ALA A 12 -4.42 4.27 -11.36
N ASN A 13 -4.26 3.38 -12.34
CA ASN A 13 -3.79 3.70 -13.69
C ASN A 13 -4.93 3.81 -14.71
N GLU A 14 -6.15 3.44 -14.32
CA GLU A 14 -7.30 3.33 -15.21
C GLU A 14 -8.17 4.58 -15.15
N ARG A 15 -8.76 4.95 -16.29
CA ARG A 15 -9.71 6.07 -16.34
C ARG A 15 -10.98 5.66 -15.61
N PHE A 16 -11.39 6.49 -14.65
CA PHE A 16 -12.60 6.27 -13.87
C PHE A 16 -13.74 7.23 -14.29
N ASN A 17 -13.46 8.54 -14.36
CA ASN A 17 -14.46 9.55 -14.72
C ASN A 17 -14.04 10.38 -15.93
N ASP A 18 -14.89 10.41 -16.97
CA ASP A 18 -14.60 11.12 -18.22
C ASP A 18 -14.80 12.65 -18.15
N ASP A 19 -15.56 13.13 -17.18
CA ASP A 19 -15.88 14.56 -16.97
C ASP A 19 -14.81 15.31 -16.17
N GLN A 20 -13.83 14.61 -15.61
CA GLN A 20 -12.71 15.18 -14.85
C GLN A 20 -11.41 15.11 -15.64
N SER A 21 -10.55 16.13 -15.52
CA SER A 21 -9.25 16.19 -16.22
C SER A 21 -8.10 16.30 -15.23
N SER A 22 -7.10 15.44 -15.41
CA SER A 22 -5.83 15.53 -14.69
C SER A 22 -4.67 15.07 -15.60
N PRO A 23 -4.20 15.97 -16.48
CA PRO A 23 -3.23 15.62 -17.53
C PRO A 23 -1.79 15.47 -17.02
N SER A 24 -1.51 15.81 -15.76
CA SER A 24 -0.16 15.76 -15.16
C SER A 24 -0.18 15.10 -13.79
N HIS A 25 -1.12 14.18 -13.56
CA HIS A 25 -1.14 13.39 -12.33
C HIS A 25 0.10 12.51 -12.20
N THR A 26 0.37 12.16 -10.96
CA THR A 26 1.36 11.18 -10.57
C THR A 26 0.71 9.81 -10.51
N HIS A 27 1.15 8.88 -11.35
CA HIS A 27 0.73 7.49 -11.30
C HIS A 27 1.13 6.83 -9.96
N PRO A 28 0.34 5.88 -9.46
CA PRO A 28 0.72 5.11 -8.29
C PRO A 28 1.97 4.28 -8.58
N VAL A 29 2.82 4.13 -7.56
CA VAL A 29 3.96 3.19 -7.58
C VAL A 29 3.48 1.74 -7.63
N LEU A 30 2.37 1.46 -6.97
CA LEU A 30 1.83 0.13 -6.81
C LEU A 30 0.30 0.20 -6.78
N ALA A 31 -0.32 -0.70 -7.53
CA ALA A 31 -1.75 -0.94 -7.52
C ALA A 31 -2.02 -2.42 -7.80
N TYR A 32 -3.17 -2.92 -7.34
CA TYR A 32 -3.69 -4.23 -7.71
C TYR A 32 -5.20 -4.13 -7.86
N GLU A 33 -5.77 -4.97 -8.73
CA GLU A 33 -7.21 -5.04 -8.93
C GLU A 33 -7.92 -5.60 -7.70
N HIS A 34 -9.15 -5.14 -7.47
CA HIS A 34 -10.03 -5.75 -6.47
C HIS A 34 -10.30 -7.22 -6.82
N GLY A 35 -10.10 -8.12 -5.85
CA GLY A 35 -10.27 -9.55 -6.05
C GLY A 35 -9.31 -10.36 -5.19
N GLU A 36 -8.59 -11.30 -5.82
CA GLU A 36 -7.75 -12.27 -5.10
C GLU A 36 -6.67 -11.63 -4.22
N ASN A 37 -6.14 -10.46 -4.60
CA ASN A 37 -5.08 -9.77 -3.86
C ASN A 37 -5.59 -8.91 -2.70
N GLY A 38 -6.88 -8.52 -2.72
CA GLY A 38 -7.48 -7.62 -1.75
C GLY A 38 -8.53 -6.71 -2.37
N CYS A 39 -8.94 -5.70 -1.62
CA CYS A 39 -9.94 -4.71 -2.07
C CYS A 39 -9.66 -3.27 -1.62
N SER A 40 -8.79 -3.07 -0.62
CA SER A 40 -8.66 -1.78 0.05
C SER A 40 -7.38 -1.76 0.86
N ILE A 41 -6.36 -1.07 0.34
CA ILE A 41 -5.18 -0.74 1.13
C ILE A 41 -5.59 0.24 2.22
N SER A 42 -5.53 -0.18 3.49
CA SER A 42 -6.03 0.60 4.63
C SER A 42 -4.96 0.95 5.65
N GLY A 43 -3.69 0.97 5.26
CA GLY A 43 -2.64 1.52 6.10
C GLY A 43 -1.26 1.18 5.58
N GLY A 44 -0.26 1.93 6.05
CA GLY A 44 1.13 1.61 5.75
C GLY A 44 2.12 2.51 6.48
N ALA A 45 3.33 1.99 6.67
CA ALA A 45 4.43 2.73 7.26
C ALA A 45 5.77 2.21 6.74
N VAL A 46 6.76 3.10 6.68
CA VAL A 46 8.14 2.71 6.35
C VAL A 46 8.82 2.14 7.58
N ALA A 47 9.32 0.90 7.48
CA ALA A 47 10.15 0.27 8.50
C ALA A 47 11.56 0.90 8.52
N VAL A 48 12.06 1.21 9.72
CA VAL A 48 13.37 1.86 9.91
C VAL A 48 14.43 0.95 10.55
N SER A 49 14.06 -0.28 10.90
CA SER A 49 14.92 -1.27 11.57
C SER A 49 14.49 -2.70 11.23
N GLY A 50 15.28 -3.69 11.67
CA GLY A 50 15.01 -5.10 11.42
C GLY A 50 15.21 -5.52 9.96
N SER A 51 14.68 -6.69 9.61
CA SER A 51 14.74 -7.26 8.25
C SER A 51 13.93 -6.47 7.22
N LEU A 52 12.93 -5.70 7.66
CA LEU A 52 12.10 -4.87 6.79
C LEU A 52 12.65 -3.45 6.59
N ARG A 53 13.79 -3.08 7.18
CA ARG A 53 14.35 -1.72 7.08
C ARG A 53 14.39 -1.24 5.63
N GLY A 54 13.82 -0.06 5.37
CA GLY A 54 13.75 0.54 4.04
C GLY A 54 12.58 0.06 3.18
N ARG A 55 11.65 -0.71 3.74
CA ARG A 55 10.43 -1.14 3.06
C ARG A 55 9.21 -0.39 3.58
N TYR A 56 8.33 -0.01 2.66
CA TYR A 56 6.96 0.42 2.97
C TYR A 56 6.12 -0.84 3.18
N VAL A 57 5.66 -1.04 4.42
CA VAL A 57 4.81 -2.16 4.82
C VAL A 57 3.37 -1.66 4.82
N PHE A 58 2.45 -2.38 4.20
CA PHE A 58 1.05 -1.95 4.06
C PHE A 58 0.06 -3.08 4.22
N ALA A 59 -1.17 -2.73 4.63
CA ALA A 59 -2.25 -3.66 4.92
C ALA A 59 -3.39 -3.55 3.92
N ASP A 60 -3.99 -4.68 3.56
CA ASP A 60 -5.27 -4.74 2.89
C ASP A 60 -6.39 -5.15 3.87
N TYR A 61 -7.42 -4.33 3.96
CA TYR A 61 -8.53 -4.49 4.90
C TYR A 61 -9.35 -5.76 4.64
N CYS A 62 -9.69 -6.03 3.37
CA CYS A 62 -10.57 -7.15 3.01
C CYS A 62 -9.90 -8.51 3.22
N SER A 63 -8.64 -8.63 2.80
CA SER A 63 -7.93 -9.91 2.79
C SER A 63 -7.15 -10.18 4.08
N GLY A 64 -6.95 -9.15 4.91
CA GLY A 64 -6.09 -9.28 6.09
C GLY A 64 -4.61 -9.43 5.78
N ARG A 65 -4.22 -9.19 4.53
CA ARG A 65 -2.85 -9.37 4.04
C ARG A 65 -1.99 -8.17 4.35
N ILE A 66 -0.79 -8.46 4.87
CA ILE A 66 0.26 -7.49 5.03
C ILE A 66 1.37 -7.75 4.02
N TRP A 67 1.61 -6.73 3.22
CA TRP A 67 2.56 -6.71 2.14
C TRP A 67 3.69 -5.74 2.46
N SER A 68 4.75 -5.79 1.66
CA SER A 68 5.74 -4.72 1.64
C SER A 68 6.35 -4.52 0.27
N THR A 69 6.79 -3.29 0.00
CA THR A 69 7.56 -2.91 -1.18
C THR A 69 8.75 -2.04 -0.77
N PRO A 70 9.88 -2.00 -1.50
CA PRO A 70 10.94 -1.03 -1.23
C PRO A 70 10.39 0.42 -1.17
N ALA A 71 10.80 1.19 -0.16
CA ALA A 71 10.27 2.54 0.09
C ALA A 71 10.84 3.61 -0.85
N ASP A 72 11.93 3.30 -1.55
CA ASP A 72 12.62 4.18 -2.50
C ASP A 72 12.23 3.92 -3.96
N ILE A 73 11.23 3.05 -4.20
CA ILE A 73 10.66 2.90 -5.54
C ILE A 73 10.00 4.22 -5.94
N THR A 74 10.34 4.66 -7.15
CA THR A 74 9.74 5.83 -7.80
C THR A 74 8.62 5.36 -8.73
N SER A 75 7.61 6.20 -8.97
CA SER A 75 6.53 5.90 -9.95
C SER A 75 7.05 5.76 -11.39
N THR A 76 8.29 6.16 -11.63
CA THR A 76 9.05 5.86 -12.86
C THR A 76 9.56 4.43 -12.96
N ALA A 77 9.36 3.58 -11.94
CA ALA A 77 9.57 2.15 -12.02
C ALA A 77 8.57 1.57 -13.03
N SER A 78 9.05 1.50 -14.27
CA SER A 78 8.53 0.78 -15.43
C SER A 78 7.01 0.62 -15.51
N SER A 79 6.42 1.18 -16.56
CA SER A 79 5.08 0.80 -17.06
C SER A 79 4.87 -0.72 -17.30
N ASN A 80 5.87 -1.56 -17.04
CA ASN A 80 5.85 -3.03 -17.11
C ASN A 80 6.00 -3.75 -15.75
N SER A 81 6.16 -3.05 -14.62
CA SER A 81 6.23 -3.72 -13.32
C SER A 81 4.85 -4.16 -12.85
N THR A 82 4.72 -5.43 -12.51
CA THR A 82 3.49 -6.01 -11.96
C THR A 82 3.48 -5.90 -10.44
N PHE A 83 2.29 -5.89 -9.82
CA PHE A 83 2.16 -5.98 -8.36
C PHE A 83 3.03 -7.10 -7.77
N ALA A 84 2.98 -8.29 -8.38
CA ALA A 84 3.76 -9.46 -7.94
C ALA A 84 5.28 -9.25 -7.98
N SER A 85 5.78 -8.35 -8.83
CA SER A 85 7.21 -8.01 -8.89
C SER A 85 7.64 -6.97 -7.84
N LEU A 86 6.70 -6.18 -7.31
CA LEU A 86 6.99 -5.05 -6.41
C LEU A 86 6.60 -5.34 -4.96
N ALA A 87 5.62 -6.23 -4.72
CA ALA A 87 5.13 -6.57 -3.40
C ALA A 87 5.59 -7.95 -2.93
N THR A 88 5.98 -8.02 -1.67
CA THR A 88 6.28 -9.26 -0.95
C THR A 88 5.21 -9.48 0.12
N LEU A 89 4.52 -10.62 0.06
CA LEU A 89 3.56 -11.04 1.10
C LEU A 89 4.33 -11.47 2.34
N HIS A 90 3.89 -11.03 3.51
CA HIS A 90 4.46 -11.47 4.79
C HIS A 90 3.48 -12.32 5.60
N PHE A 91 2.20 -11.95 5.62
CA PHE A 91 1.16 -12.65 6.38
C PHE A 91 -0.23 -12.29 5.85
N ASP A 92 -1.21 -13.18 6.02
CA ASP A 92 -2.51 -13.15 5.34
C ASP A 92 -3.71 -13.48 6.24
N ALA A 93 -3.55 -13.30 7.56
CA ALA A 93 -4.56 -13.68 8.54
C ALA A 93 -4.81 -12.59 9.62
N VAL A 94 -4.55 -11.31 9.31
CA VAL A 94 -4.94 -10.23 10.21
C VAL A 94 -6.42 -9.93 10.02
N ASP A 95 -7.23 -10.10 11.05
CA ASP A 95 -8.64 -9.71 10.96
C ASP A 95 -8.76 -8.19 10.77
N SER A 96 -9.44 -7.74 9.73
CA SER A 96 -9.88 -6.34 9.53
C SER A 96 -8.81 -5.26 9.85
N PRO A 97 -7.60 -5.30 9.26
CA PRO A 97 -6.55 -4.33 9.54
C PRO A 97 -6.95 -2.94 9.02
N SER A 98 -6.83 -1.92 9.87
CA SER A 98 -7.27 -0.55 9.58
C SER A 98 -6.15 0.48 9.63
N ALA A 99 -4.97 0.09 10.09
CA ALA A 99 -3.76 0.89 9.97
C ALA A 99 -2.51 0.04 10.15
N ILE A 100 -1.40 0.46 9.54
CA ILE A 100 -0.06 0.12 10.01
C ILE A 100 0.58 1.41 10.49
N VAL A 101 1.08 1.39 11.71
CA VAL A 101 1.69 2.56 12.35
C VAL A 101 3.10 2.24 12.82
N ARG A 102 3.99 3.23 12.72
CA ARG A 102 5.32 3.15 13.33
C ARG A 102 5.31 3.89 14.66
N ALA A 103 5.81 3.23 15.71
CA ALA A 103 6.15 3.87 16.97
C ALA A 103 7.64 3.62 17.26
N HIS A 104 8.44 4.69 17.25
CA HIS A 104 9.91 4.59 17.27
C HIS A 104 10.47 3.72 16.14
N ASN A 105 11.01 2.56 16.49
CA ASN A 105 11.64 1.58 15.62
C ASN A 105 10.71 0.41 15.27
N ASP A 106 9.55 0.33 15.92
CA ASP A 106 8.63 -0.79 15.83
C ASP A 106 7.44 -0.45 14.94
N LEU A 107 6.93 -1.47 14.26
CA LEU A 107 5.71 -1.41 13.49
C LEU A 107 4.59 -2.17 14.19
N TYR A 108 3.39 -1.60 14.11
CA TYR A 108 2.18 -2.18 14.64
C TYR A 108 1.08 -2.19 13.59
N VAL A 109 0.26 -3.24 13.58
CA VAL A 109 -1.00 -3.29 12.82
C VAL A 109 -2.14 -3.06 13.80
N LEU A 110 -2.96 -2.04 13.51
CA LEU A 110 -4.20 -1.80 14.23
C LEU A 110 -5.33 -2.49 13.47
N SER A 111 -6.21 -3.18 14.19
CA SER A 111 -7.34 -3.90 13.63
C SER A 111 -8.66 -3.38 14.20
N LEU A 112 -9.71 -3.36 13.36
CA LEU A 112 -11.07 -3.07 13.83
C LEU A 112 -11.65 -4.17 14.73
N SER A 113 -11.02 -5.34 14.81
CA SER A 113 -11.34 -6.37 15.81
C SER A 113 -10.91 -5.97 17.24
N GLY A 114 -10.19 -4.86 17.40
CA GLY A 114 -9.65 -4.38 18.68
C GLY A 114 -8.26 -4.91 19.01
N THR A 115 -7.68 -5.79 18.18
CA THR A 115 -6.33 -6.33 18.38
C THR A 115 -5.27 -5.37 17.83
N ILE A 116 -4.16 -5.23 18.57
CA ILE A 116 -2.95 -4.55 18.11
C ILE A 116 -1.84 -5.59 17.96
N TRP A 117 -1.31 -5.75 16.76
CA TRP A 117 -0.23 -6.67 16.45
C TRP A 117 1.09 -5.91 16.36
N ARG A 118 2.17 -6.41 16.95
CA ARG A 118 3.53 -5.94 16.64
C ARG A 118 4.09 -6.78 15.49
N ILE A 119 4.64 -6.13 14.47
CA ILE A 119 5.38 -6.82 13.40
C ILE A 119 6.80 -7.06 13.90
N ASN A 120 7.18 -8.33 14.02
CA ASN A 120 8.56 -8.74 14.30
C ASN A 120 9.20 -9.15 12.96
N GLY A 121 10.39 -8.61 12.68
CA GLY A 121 11.17 -8.94 11.50
C GLY A 121 12.52 -9.53 11.85
#